data_AF-A0A1E5UD50-F1
#
_entry.id   AF-A0A1E5UD50-F1
#
_cell.length_a   1.000
_cell.length_b   1.000
_cell.length_c   1.000
_cell.angle_alpha   90.00
_cell.angle_beta   90.00
_cell.angle_gamma   90.00
#
_symmetry.space_group_name_H-M   'P 1'
#
loop_
_entity.id
_entity.type
_entity.pdbx_description
1 polymer ?
#
loop_
_entity_poly.entity_id
_entity_poly.type
_entity_poly.pdbx_seq_one_letter_code
_entity_poly.pdbx_strand_id
1 'polypeptide(L)'
;MEIRNEFVKRISEINSFYEILRIIEFEKPKISGFNIDENKIENLIIDNNKIDTLRSTSYLLLYNLIESTIYNSIITIFDDINDKGLKYFDIIEEIQKYWLNNLYKHDDKKLKETIIDTIMNIANQIFSDTIVLASNEINYGGSLDAKTIFSTAKSVKLQIGNIKRVYDENTHGQTLLEIKRKRNWLAHGEKSFIEVGSSSTFSQLEDAKTYVIEFLSEYISSVENYISNQEYKKAII
;
A
#
# COMPACT_ATOMS: atom_id res chain seq x y z
N MET A 1 -12.28 5.18 -11.55
CA MET A 1 -11.65 6.02 -10.51
C MET A 1 -10.16 5.74 -10.53
N GLU A 2 -9.31 6.75 -10.34
CA GLU A 2 -7.85 6.63 -10.50
C GLU A 2 -7.25 5.50 -9.64
N ILE A 3 -7.71 5.35 -8.39
CA ILE A 3 -7.28 4.29 -7.47
C ILE A 3 -7.48 2.87 -8.02
N ARG A 4 -8.63 2.60 -8.67
CA ARG A 4 -8.97 1.27 -9.17
C ARG A 4 -8.14 0.92 -10.40
N ASN A 5 -7.85 1.91 -11.24
CA ASN A 5 -7.01 1.73 -12.42
C ASN A 5 -5.56 1.40 -12.01
N GLU A 6 -4.99 2.13 -11.05
CA GLU A 6 -3.64 1.87 -10.55
C GLU A 6 -3.53 0.52 -9.82
N PHE A 7 -4.57 0.14 -9.06
CA PHE A 7 -4.67 -1.18 -8.44
C PHE A 7 -4.64 -2.31 -9.48
N VAL A 8 -5.47 -2.22 -10.53
CA VAL A 8 -5.52 -3.23 -11.61
C VAL A 8 -4.20 -3.31 -12.37
N LYS A 9 -3.55 -2.17 -12.62
CA LYS A 9 -2.23 -2.13 -13.26
C LYS A 9 -1.18 -2.90 -12.46
N ARG A 10 -1.11 -2.68 -11.15
CA ARG A 10 -0.17 -3.40 -10.26
C ARG A 10 -0.48 -4.89 -10.15
N ILE A 11 -1.77 -5.27 -10.16
CA ILE A 11 -2.16 -6.69 -10.26
C ILE A 11 -1.62 -7.30 -11.56
N SER A 12 -1.69 -6.58 -12.68
CA SER A 12 -1.13 -7.06 -13.95
C SER A 12 0.38 -7.29 -13.85
N GLU A 13 1.12 -6.37 -13.23
CA GLU A 13 2.57 -6.52 -13.01
C GLU A 13 2.89 -7.75 -12.15
N ILE A 14 2.13 -7.96 -11.07
CA ILE A 14 2.23 -9.14 -10.20
C ILE A 14 1.93 -10.41 -11.00
N ASN A 15 0.84 -10.45 -11.76
CA ASN A 15 0.49 -11.63 -12.54
C ASN A 15 1.56 -11.98 -13.58
N SER A 16 2.12 -10.99 -14.27
CA SER A 16 3.23 -11.21 -15.20
C SER A 16 4.47 -11.78 -14.49
N PHE A 17 4.80 -11.31 -13.29
CA PHE A 17 5.88 -11.90 -12.49
C PHE A 17 5.58 -13.34 -12.07
N TYR A 18 4.36 -13.61 -11.62
CA TYR A 18 3.94 -14.92 -11.15
C TYR A 18 3.87 -15.95 -12.28
N GLU A 19 3.52 -15.55 -13.50
CA GLU A 19 3.60 -16.41 -14.69
C GLU A 19 5.04 -16.91 -14.92
N ILE A 20 6.02 -16.00 -14.82
CA ILE A 20 7.44 -16.33 -14.93
C ILE A 20 7.85 -17.29 -13.80
N LEU A 21 7.55 -16.94 -12.55
CA LEU A 21 7.91 -17.73 -11.38
C LEU A 21 7.35 -19.15 -11.48
N ARG A 22 6.07 -19.29 -11.88
CA ARG A 22 5.41 -20.58 -12.04
C ARG A 22 6.15 -21.50 -13.01
N ILE A 23 6.59 -20.97 -14.14
CA ILE A 23 7.32 -21.76 -15.16
C ILE A 23 8.70 -22.15 -14.66
N ILE A 24 9.40 -21.23 -13.98
CA ILE A 24 10.74 -21.47 -13.43
C ILE A 24 10.73 -22.51 -12.31
N GLU A 25 9.61 -22.69 -11.61
CA GLU A 25 9.46 -23.71 -10.57
C GLU A 25 9.18 -25.13 -11.09
N PHE A 26 8.87 -25.31 -12.38
CA PHE A 26 8.67 -26.66 -12.92
C PHE A 26 9.93 -27.51 -12.83
N GLU A 27 9.80 -28.83 -13.00
CA GLU A 27 10.99 -29.68 -13.04
C GLU A 27 11.79 -29.46 -14.33
N LYS A 28 13.08 -29.13 -14.18
CA LYS A 28 14.06 -29.00 -15.29
C LYS A 28 13.67 -27.98 -16.38
N PRO A 29 13.32 -26.72 -16.04
CA PRO A 29 13.08 -25.69 -17.04
C PRO A 29 14.40 -25.39 -17.74
N LYS A 30 14.35 -25.33 -19.07
CA LYS A 30 15.50 -24.93 -19.88
C LYS A 30 15.33 -23.48 -20.26
N ILE A 31 16.19 -22.62 -19.71
CA ILE A 31 16.33 -21.24 -20.14
C ILE A 31 17.65 -21.13 -20.87
N SER A 32 17.60 -20.67 -22.13
CA SER A 32 18.78 -20.49 -22.96
C SER A 32 18.67 -19.21 -23.77
N GLY A 33 19.79 -18.54 -24.00
CA GLY A 33 19.88 -17.35 -24.84
C GLY A 33 21.05 -17.46 -25.81
N PHE A 34 20.94 -16.83 -26.97
CA PHE A 34 22.05 -16.71 -27.90
C PHE A 34 22.90 -15.49 -27.53
N ASN A 35 24.14 -15.72 -27.11
CA ASN A 35 25.12 -14.67 -26.87
C ASN A 35 25.74 -14.25 -28.21
N ILE A 36 25.44 -13.02 -28.64
CA ILE A 36 25.88 -12.47 -29.92
C ILE A 36 27.40 -12.24 -29.93
N ASP A 37 27.96 -11.78 -28.80
CA ASP A 37 29.38 -11.45 -28.69
C ASP A 37 30.27 -12.70 -28.75
N GLU A 38 29.79 -13.80 -28.18
CA GLU A 38 30.52 -15.08 -28.15
C GLU A 38 30.04 -16.08 -29.21
N ASN A 39 29.05 -15.71 -30.02
CA ASN A 39 28.43 -16.54 -31.07
C ASN A 39 28.06 -17.96 -30.58
N LYS A 40 27.49 -18.06 -29.38
CA LYS A 40 27.18 -19.35 -28.73
C LYS A 40 25.83 -19.31 -28.00
N ILE A 41 25.23 -20.50 -27.81
CA ILE A 41 24.07 -20.66 -26.94
C ILE A 41 24.55 -20.78 -25.50
N GLU A 42 24.06 -19.90 -24.63
CA GLU A 42 24.23 -20.00 -23.19
C GLU A 42 23.00 -20.62 -22.56
N ASN A 43 23.21 -21.51 -21.59
CA ASN A 43 22.15 -22.15 -20.83
C ASN A 43 22.21 -21.65 -19.39
N LEU A 44 21.08 -21.20 -18.87
CA LEU A 44 20.91 -20.84 -17.48
C LEU A 44 20.44 -22.06 -16.69
N ILE A 45 21.23 -22.48 -15.71
CA ILE A 45 20.83 -23.50 -14.75
C ILE A 45 19.97 -22.84 -13.68
N ILE A 46 18.71 -23.28 -13.59
CA ILE A 46 17.78 -22.88 -12.53
C ILE A 46 17.99 -23.83 -11.34
N ASP A 47 18.58 -23.29 -10.28
CA ASP A 47 18.73 -23.95 -8.98
C ASP A 47 17.74 -23.39 -7.96
N ASN A 48 17.63 -24.06 -6.82
CA ASN A 48 16.72 -23.66 -5.75
C ASN A 48 17.01 -22.23 -5.25
N ASN A 49 18.27 -21.81 -5.21
CA ASN A 49 18.64 -20.47 -4.76
C ASN A 49 18.04 -19.38 -5.68
N LYS A 50 18.05 -19.57 -7.00
CA LYS A 50 17.40 -18.64 -7.95
C LYS A 50 15.89 -18.64 -7.76
N ILE A 51 15.28 -19.81 -7.60
CA ILE A 51 13.83 -19.95 -7.36
C ILE A 51 13.44 -19.22 -6.07
N ASP A 52 14.15 -19.47 -4.96
CA ASP A 52 13.86 -18.86 -3.66
C ASP A 52 14.06 -17.34 -3.70
N THR A 53 15.04 -16.85 -4.47
CA THR A 53 15.20 -15.42 -4.72
C THR A 53 13.99 -14.80 -5.43
N LEU A 54 13.41 -15.51 -6.41
CA LEU A 54 12.20 -15.06 -7.09
C LEU A 54 10.96 -15.16 -6.18
N ARG A 55 10.80 -16.23 -5.41
CA ARG A 55 9.71 -16.38 -4.43
C ARG A 55 9.69 -15.22 -3.44
N SER A 56 10.84 -14.88 -2.86
CA SER A 56 10.94 -13.77 -1.90
C SER A 56 10.63 -12.41 -2.51
N THR A 57 10.95 -12.21 -3.79
CA THR A 57 10.59 -10.99 -4.53
C THR A 57 9.07 -10.78 -4.60
N SER A 58 8.28 -11.85 -4.63
CA SER A 58 6.81 -11.77 -4.58
C SER A 58 6.29 -10.99 -3.36
N TYR A 59 6.94 -11.12 -2.19
CA TYR A 59 6.54 -10.38 -1.00
C TYR A 59 6.73 -8.87 -1.14
N LEU A 60 7.74 -8.43 -1.90
CA LEU A 60 7.93 -7.00 -2.19
C LEU A 60 6.81 -6.49 -3.09
N LEU A 61 6.44 -7.25 -4.12
CA LEU A 61 5.36 -6.89 -5.04
C LEU A 61 4.00 -6.83 -4.33
N LEU A 62 3.68 -7.85 -3.52
CA LEU A 62 2.43 -7.88 -2.74
C LEU A 62 2.37 -6.75 -1.72
N TYR A 63 3.48 -6.49 -1.01
CA TYR A 63 3.53 -5.40 -0.06
C TYR A 63 3.37 -4.04 -0.75
N ASN A 64 4.01 -3.87 -1.90
CA ASN A 64 3.90 -2.65 -2.69
C ASN A 64 2.47 -2.41 -3.17
N LEU A 65 1.73 -3.46 -3.59
CA LEU A 65 0.31 -3.37 -3.90
C LEU A 65 -0.52 -2.90 -2.70
N ILE A 66 -0.26 -3.44 -1.51
CA ILE A 66 -0.94 -3.02 -0.27
C ILE A 66 -0.65 -1.54 -0.01
N GLU A 67 0.62 -1.16 0.03
CA GLU A 67 1.04 0.19 0.38
C GLU A 67 0.52 1.24 -0.60
N SER A 68 0.66 0.99 -1.91
CA SER A 68 0.16 1.90 -2.94
C SER A 68 -1.35 2.05 -2.90
N THR A 69 -2.09 0.97 -2.63
CA THR A 69 -3.56 1.01 -2.60
C THR A 69 -4.06 1.88 -1.45
N ILE A 70 -3.51 1.70 -0.26
CA ILE A 70 -3.90 2.50 0.91
C ILE A 70 -3.47 3.95 0.73
N TYR A 71 -2.27 4.20 0.21
CA TYR A 71 -1.78 5.54 -0.06
C TYR A 71 -2.66 6.30 -1.06
N ASN A 72 -2.88 5.71 -2.24
CA ASN A 72 -3.66 6.34 -3.30
C ASN A 72 -5.11 6.54 -2.88
N SER A 73 -5.66 5.68 -2.03
CA SER A 73 -7.00 5.86 -1.48
C SER A 73 -7.12 7.13 -0.64
N ILE A 74 -6.12 7.42 0.20
CA ILE A 74 -6.11 8.64 1.00
C ILE A 74 -5.88 9.87 0.13
N ILE A 75 -4.97 9.80 -0.84
CA ILE A 75 -4.78 10.88 -1.83
C ILE A 75 -6.10 11.21 -2.53
N THR A 76 -6.77 10.22 -3.10
CA THR A 76 -7.98 10.45 -3.88
C THR A 76 -9.13 11.01 -3.05
N ILE A 77 -9.19 10.72 -1.74
CA ILE A 77 -10.14 11.40 -0.84
C ILE A 77 -9.83 12.90 -0.78
N PHE A 78 -8.57 13.30 -0.59
CA PHE A 78 -8.19 14.71 -0.50
C PHE A 78 -8.23 15.43 -1.85
N ASP A 79 -7.90 14.76 -2.95
CA ASP A 79 -8.07 15.32 -4.30
C ASP A 79 -9.54 15.64 -4.55
N ASP A 80 -10.44 14.73 -4.21
CA ASP A 80 -11.89 14.94 -4.39
C ASP A 80 -12.45 16.06 -3.49
N ILE A 81 -11.88 16.26 -2.30
CA ILE A 81 -12.17 17.41 -1.42
C ILE A 81 -11.68 18.72 -2.05
N ASN A 82 -10.46 18.73 -2.57
CA ASN A 82 -9.84 19.87 -3.21
C ASN A 82 -10.57 20.28 -4.50
N ASP A 83 -10.92 19.31 -5.35
CA ASP A 83 -11.67 19.50 -6.59
C ASP A 83 -13.04 20.12 -6.34
N LYS A 84 -13.66 19.81 -5.19
CA LYS A 84 -14.92 20.41 -4.74
C LYS A 84 -14.76 21.76 -4.04
N GLY A 85 -13.54 22.24 -3.86
CA GLY A 85 -13.26 23.53 -3.25
C GLY A 85 -13.57 23.59 -1.75
N LEU A 86 -13.59 22.44 -1.05
CA LEU A 86 -13.96 22.39 0.37
C LEU A 86 -12.82 22.90 1.26
N LYS A 87 -13.17 23.75 2.22
CA LYS A 87 -12.24 24.31 3.19
C LYS A 87 -12.25 23.52 4.49
N TYR A 88 -11.32 23.87 5.38
CA TYR A 88 -11.13 23.20 6.66
C TYR A 88 -12.43 23.04 7.47
N PHE A 89 -13.30 24.05 7.52
CA PHE A 89 -14.55 23.99 8.30
C PHE A 89 -15.73 23.31 7.59
N ASP A 90 -15.59 22.97 6.31
CA ASP A 90 -16.63 22.29 5.52
C ASP A 90 -16.60 20.77 5.65
N ILE A 91 -15.53 20.23 6.23
CA ILE A 91 -15.28 18.79 6.37
C ILE A 91 -15.45 18.30 7.82
N ILE A 92 -15.52 16.98 7.97
CA ILE A 92 -15.61 16.31 9.27
C ILE A 92 -14.31 16.44 10.09
N GLU A 93 -14.45 16.35 11.42
CA GLU A 93 -13.35 16.50 12.38
C GLU A 93 -12.24 15.46 12.17
N GLU A 94 -12.59 14.25 11.73
CA GLU A 94 -11.64 13.18 11.46
C GLU A 94 -10.65 13.56 10.34
N ILE A 95 -11.14 14.12 9.23
CA ILE A 95 -10.30 14.60 8.13
C ILE A 95 -9.48 15.83 8.57
N GLN A 96 -10.08 16.74 9.36
CA GLN A 96 -9.38 17.91 9.92
C GLN A 96 -8.16 17.46 10.76
N LYS A 97 -8.37 16.51 11.68
CA LYS A 97 -7.31 15.93 12.50
C LYS A 97 -6.27 15.21 11.66
N TYR A 98 -6.70 14.45 10.66
CA TYR A 98 -5.79 13.75 9.76
C TYR A 98 -4.85 14.73 9.04
N TRP A 99 -5.42 15.80 8.48
CA TRP A 99 -4.69 16.85 7.78
C TRP A 99 -3.70 17.59 8.70
N LEU A 100 -4.12 18.00 9.89
CA LEU A 100 -3.25 18.66 10.87
C LEU A 100 -2.07 17.77 11.29
N ASN A 101 -2.31 16.48 11.51
CA ASN A 101 -1.24 15.52 11.83
C ASN A 101 -0.24 15.33 10.68
N ASN A 102 -0.67 15.58 9.44
CA ASN A 102 0.23 15.53 8.28
C ASN A 102 1.11 16.78 8.18
N LEU A 103 0.61 17.94 8.61
CA LEU A 103 1.35 19.20 8.62
C LEU A 103 2.31 19.34 9.81
N TYR A 104 1.93 18.78 10.96
CA TYR A 104 2.72 18.90 12.18
C TYR A 104 2.96 17.54 12.84
N LYS A 105 4.21 17.08 12.75
CA LYS A 105 4.75 16.04 13.61
C LYS A 105 5.48 16.69 14.79
N HIS A 106 5.01 16.39 16.00
CA HIS A 106 5.65 16.86 17.22
C HIS A 106 7.06 16.27 17.34
N ASP A 107 8.01 17.14 17.63
CA ASP A 107 9.41 16.78 17.87
C ASP A 107 9.94 17.71 18.97
N ASP A 108 10.32 17.11 20.10
CA ASP A 108 10.83 17.80 21.29
C ASP A 108 12.13 18.59 21.02
N LYS A 109 12.81 18.29 19.91
CA LYS A 109 14.05 18.97 19.52
C LYS A 109 13.81 20.22 18.68
N LYS A 110 12.59 20.49 18.23
CA LYS A 110 12.27 21.68 17.43
C LYS A 110 12.37 22.95 18.26
N LEU A 111 12.99 23.97 17.70
CA LEU A 111 13.05 25.31 18.31
C LEU A 111 11.65 25.90 18.42
N LYS A 112 11.42 26.69 19.48
CA LYS A 112 10.14 27.35 19.74
C LYS A 112 9.67 28.20 18.56
N GLU A 113 10.58 28.94 17.92
CA GLU A 113 10.29 29.78 16.75
C GLU A 113 9.73 28.94 15.59
N THR A 114 10.34 27.79 15.29
CA THR A 114 9.86 26.86 14.26
C THR A 114 8.46 26.35 14.54
N ILE A 115 8.12 26.10 15.81
CA ILE A 115 6.77 25.69 16.21
C ILE A 115 5.77 26.83 15.97
N ILE A 116 6.13 28.06 16.36
CA ILE A 116 5.29 29.25 16.14
C ILE A 116 5.04 29.49 14.65
N ASP A 117 6.09 29.43 13.82
CA ASP A 117 5.99 29.59 12.37
C ASP A 117 5.08 28.53 11.76
N THR A 118 5.19 27.28 12.23
CA THR A 118 4.32 26.19 11.78
C THR A 118 2.85 26.46 12.14
N ILE A 119 2.58 26.93 13.36
CA ILE A 119 1.22 27.28 13.80
C ILE A 119 0.67 28.45 12.97
N MET A 120 1.47 29.48 12.71
CA MET A 120 1.05 30.61 11.87
C MET A 120 0.71 30.17 10.43
N ASN A 121 1.53 29.30 9.84
CA ASN A 121 1.27 28.74 8.52
C ASN A 121 -0.03 27.92 8.49
N ILE A 122 -0.25 27.05 9.48
CA ILE A 122 -1.49 26.27 9.61
C ILE A 122 -2.69 27.21 9.75
N ALA A 123 -2.59 28.25 10.58
CA ALA A 123 -3.67 29.20 10.79
C ALA A 123 -4.04 29.93 9.48
N ASN A 124 -3.05 30.35 8.69
CA ASN A 124 -3.30 30.97 7.39
C ASN A 124 -4.02 29.99 6.44
N GLN A 125 -3.52 28.76 6.29
CA GLN A 125 -4.10 27.73 5.42
C GLN A 125 -5.56 27.42 5.77
N ILE A 126 -5.91 27.36 7.05
CA ILE A 126 -7.29 27.13 7.52
C ILE A 126 -8.28 28.14 6.95
N PHE A 127 -7.87 29.41 6.76
CA PHE A 127 -8.76 30.47 6.29
C PHE A 127 -8.70 30.68 4.78
N SER A 128 -7.53 30.54 4.16
CA SER A 128 -7.31 30.89 2.75
C SER A 128 -7.56 29.74 1.79
N ASP A 129 -7.24 28.50 2.18
CA ASP A 129 -6.98 27.44 1.21
C ASP A 129 -8.02 26.31 1.25
N THR A 130 -8.14 25.61 0.12
CA THR A 130 -8.70 24.26 0.09
C THR A 130 -7.70 23.31 0.75
N ILE A 131 -8.20 22.31 1.46
CA ILE A 131 -7.29 21.38 2.13
C ILE A 131 -6.68 20.42 1.11
N VAL A 132 -5.36 20.32 1.12
CA VAL A 132 -4.59 19.39 0.30
C VAL A 132 -3.64 18.62 1.21
N LEU A 133 -3.39 17.36 0.88
CA LEU A 133 -2.36 16.56 1.53
C LEU A 133 -0.99 17.17 1.28
N ALA A 134 -0.31 17.59 2.35
CA ALA A 134 0.96 18.29 2.26
C ALA A 134 2.17 17.37 2.04
N SER A 135 2.04 16.08 2.38
CA SER A 135 3.12 15.11 2.25
C SER A 135 2.66 13.82 1.61
N ASN A 136 3.61 13.19 0.92
CA ASN A 136 3.46 11.85 0.39
C ASN A 136 3.60 10.76 1.46
N GLU A 137 3.71 11.14 2.74
CA GLU A 137 3.82 10.21 3.84
C GLU A 137 2.45 9.99 4.49
N ILE A 138 1.95 8.76 4.45
CA ILE A 138 0.87 8.34 5.35
C ILE A 138 1.43 8.39 6.78
N ASN A 139 0.62 8.86 7.73
CA ASN A 139 0.96 8.99 9.16
C ASN A 139 1.42 7.68 9.86
N TYR A 140 1.47 6.52 9.17
CA TYR A 140 1.75 5.20 9.73
C TYR A 140 3.07 4.52 9.26
N GLY A 141 4.02 5.28 8.71
CA GLY A 141 5.45 4.91 8.72
C GLY A 141 5.86 3.67 7.90
N GLY A 142 5.16 3.37 6.80
CA GLY A 142 5.59 2.34 5.83
C GLY A 142 5.58 0.90 6.37
N SER A 143 4.72 0.60 7.36
CA SER A 143 4.63 -0.72 8.02
C SER A 143 3.17 -1.20 8.17
N LEU A 144 2.45 -1.23 7.05
CA LEU A 144 1.04 -1.61 6.93
C LEU A 144 0.78 -3.11 7.14
N ASP A 145 -0.26 -3.40 7.91
CA ASP A 145 -0.94 -4.66 8.17
C ASP A 145 -2.45 -4.39 8.33
N ALA A 146 -3.29 -5.43 8.47
CA ALA A 146 -4.74 -5.24 8.62
C ALA A 146 -5.12 -4.24 9.73
N LYS A 147 -4.44 -4.29 10.88
CA LYS A 147 -4.70 -3.41 12.03
C LYS A 147 -4.43 -1.95 11.70
N THR A 148 -3.27 -1.65 11.12
CA THR A 148 -2.88 -0.29 10.74
C THR A 148 -3.70 0.24 9.57
N ILE A 149 -4.12 -0.64 8.64
CA ILE A 149 -5.07 -0.29 7.57
C ILE A 149 -6.43 0.11 8.15
N PHE A 150 -6.98 -0.67 9.09
CA PHE A 150 -8.23 -0.33 9.76
C PHE A 150 -8.11 0.94 10.62
N SER A 151 -6.98 1.16 11.29
CA SER A 151 -6.70 2.42 11.99
C SER A 151 -6.67 3.60 11.02
N THR A 152 -6.09 3.43 9.83
CA THR A 152 -6.04 4.46 8.78
C THR A 152 -7.46 4.78 8.32
N ALA A 153 -8.26 3.78 7.97
CA ALA A 153 -9.66 3.98 7.59
C ALA A 153 -10.46 4.72 8.69
N LYS A 154 -10.30 4.30 9.95
CA LYS A 154 -10.93 4.97 11.09
C LYS A 154 -10.49 6.43 11.25
N SER A 155 -9.22 6.74 10.99
CA SER A 155 -8.68 8.10 11.13
C SER A 155 -9.30 9.11 10.18
N VAL A 156 -9.88 8.64 9.08
CA VAL A 156 -10.62 9.45 8.09
C VAL A 156 -12.13 9.15 8.10
N LYS A 157 -12.62 8.40 9.10
CA LYS A 157 -14.01 7.96 9.22
C LYS A 157 -14.54 7.14 8.04
N LEU A 158 -13.64 6.47 7.30
CA LEU A 158 -14.01 5.57 6.23
C LEU A 158 -14.71 4.33 6.77
N GLN A 159 -15.94 4.08 6.30
CA GLN A 159 -16.70 2.91 6.67
C GLN A 159 -16.18 1.66 5.96
N ILE A 160 -15.64 0.71 6.73
CA ILE A 160 -15.08 -0.56 6.23
C ILE A 160 -16.08 -1.72 6.27
N GLY A 161 -17.38 -1.41 6.15
CA GLY A 161 -18.45 -2.41 6.25
C GLY A 161 -18.37 -3.48 5.15
N ASN A 162 -17.92 -3.11 3.96
CA ASN A 162 -17.75 -4.03 2.84
C ASN A 162 -16.61 -5.03 3.12
N ILE A 163 -15.50 -4.56 3.69
CA ILE A 163 -14.35 -5.39 4.04
C ILE A 163 -14.72 -6.49 5.04
N LYS A 164 -15.58 -6.19 6.01
CA LYS A 164 -16.04 -7.18 7.01
C LYS A 164 -16.77 -8.38 6.40
N ARG A 165 -17.21 -8.30 5.14
CA ARG A 165 -17.89 -9.42 4.45
C ARG A 165 -16.91 -10.48 3.96
N VAL A 166 -15.67 -10.08 3.65
CA VAL A 166 -14.63 -10.96 3.10
C VAL A 166 -13.51 -11.21 4.10
N TYR A 167 -13.24 -10.27 5.00
CA TYR A 167 -12.11 -10.34 5.91
C TYR A 167 -12.28 -11.41 6.98
N ASP A 168 -11.29 -12.29 7.04
CA ASP A 168 -11.08 -13.24 8.12
C ASP A 168 -9.66 -13.03 8.69
N GLU A 169 -9.59 -12.86 10.01
CA GLU A 169 -8.35 -12.61 10.73
C GLU A 169 -7.34 -13.75 10.60
N ASN A 170 -7.81 -15.00 10.50
CA ASN A 170 -6.96 -16.19 10.41
C ASN A 170 -6.42 -16.44 9.00
N THR A 171 -7.02 -15.85 7.97
CA THR A 171 -6.59 -15.97 6.57
C THR A 171 -6.01 -14.66 6.07
N HIS A 172 -6.87 -13.67 5.82
CA HIS A 172 -6.49 -12.35 5.32
C HIS A 172 -5.57 -11.61 6.30
N GLY A 173 -5.94 -11.61 7.59
CA GLY A 173 -5.17 -10.93 8.63
C GLY A 173 -3.75 -11.48 8.77
N GLN A 174 -3.62 -12.81 8.88
CA GLN A 174 -2.33 -13.49 8.94
C GLN A 174 -1.51 -13.31 7.66
N THR A 175 -2.15 -13.38 6.48
CA THR A 175 -1.49 -13.16 5.19
C THR A 175 -0.86 -11.77 5.12
N LEU A 176 -1.63 -10.72 5.44
CA LEU A 176 -1.13 -9.33 5.45
C LEU A 176 0.02 -9.15 6.44
N LEU A 177 -0.08 -9.75 7.63
CA LEU A 177 0.96 -9.70 8.65
C LEU A 177 2.25 -10.41 8.20
N GLU A 178 2.11 -11.57 7.55
CA GLU A 178 3.24 -12.33 7.04
C GLU A 178 3.96 -11.59 5.92
N ILE A 179 3.22 -11.03 4.95
CA ILE A 179 3.79 -10.24 3.85
C ILE A 179 4.57 -9.05 4.41
N LYS A 180 3.97 -8.31 5.36
CA LYS A 180 4.64 -7.22 6.07
C LYS A 180 5.93 -7.68 6.72
N ARG A 181 5.89 -8.77 7.50
CA ARG A 181 7.06 -9.29 8.22
C ARG A 181 8.17 -9.67 7.25
N LYS A 182 7.85 -10.40 6.18
CA LYS A 182 8.82 -10.85 5.17
C LYS A 182 9.41 -9.68 4.40
N ARG A 183 8.59 -8.70 3.98
CA ARG A 183 9.10 -7.47 3.36
C ARG A 183 10.03 -6.70 4.30
N ASN A 184 9.69 -6.58 5.59
CA ASN A 184 10.54 -5.88 6.56
C ASN A 184 11.87 -6.60 6.76
N TRP A 185 11.87 -7.94 6.85
CA TRP A 185 13.11 -8.73 6.90
C TRP A 185 14.02 -8.46 5.72
N LEU A 186 13.47 -8.42 4.50
CA LEU A 186 14.22 -8.13 3.28
C LEU A 186 14.74 -6.68 3.28
N ALA A 187 13.88 -5.71 3.61
CA ALA A 187 14.21 -4.29 3.55
C ALA A 187 15.26 -3.87 4.59
N HIS A 188 15.26 -4.48 5.78
CA HIS A 188 16.23 -4.22 6.83
C HIS A 188 17.48 -5.11 6.76
N GLY A 189 17.52 -6.08 5.83
CA GLY A 189 18.61 -7.03 5.72
C GLY A 189 18.70 -8.01 6.90
N GLU A 190 17.60 -8.22 7.65
CA GLU A 190 17.54 -9.20 8.74
C GLU A 190 17.61 -10.64 8.21
N LYS A 191 17.05 -10.87 7.01
CA LYS A 191 17.13 -12.14 6.30
C LYS A 191 17.45 -11.93 4.83
N SER A 192 18.19 -12.87 4.24
CA SER A 192 18.43 -12.89 2.79
C SER A 192 17.17 -13.30 2.02
N PHE A 193 17.17 -12.99 0.71
CA PHE A 193 16.11 -13.41 -0.21
C PHE A 193 15.95 -14.93 -0.26
N ILE A 194 17.04 -15.68 -0.23
CA ILE A 194 17.00 -17.15 -0.23
C ILE A 194 16.32 -17.66 1.05
N GLU A 195 16.71 -17.17 2.22
CA GLU A 195 16.10 -17.59 3.51
C GLU A 195 14.61 -17.29 3.59
N VAL A 196 14.17 -16.15 3.04
CA VAL A 196 12.74 -15.81 3.00
C VAL A 196 12.01 -16.68 1.98
N GLY A 197 12.60 -16.86 0.79
CA GLY A 197 12.01 -17.61 -0.32
C GLY A 197 11.84 -19.09 -0.03
N SER A 198 12.83 -19.72 0.61
CA SER A 198 12.82 -21.15 0.94
C SER A 198 11.74 -21.51 1.96
N SER A 199 11.16 -20.52 2.65
CA SER A 199 10.08 -20.71 3.62
C SER A 199 8.69 -20.79 2.98
N SER A 200 8.58 -20.73 1.65
CA SER A 200 7.30 -20.68 0.96
C SER A 200 7.29 -21.43 -0.36
N THR A 201 6.11 -21.92 -0.71
CA THR A 201 5.83 -22.53 -2.00
C THR A 201 5.12 -21.54 -2.92
N PHE A 202 5.16 -21.76 -4.24
CA PHE A 202 4.38 -20.96 -5.18
C PHE A 202 2.87 -20.96 -4.85
N SER A 203 2.31 -22.11 -4.44
CA SER A 203 0.89 -22.20 -4.07
C SER A 203 0.55 -21.24 -2.92
N GLN A 204 1.40 -21.16 -1.89
CA GLN A 204 1.19 -20.23 -0.79
C GLN A 204 1.28 -18.76 -1.23
N LEU A 205 2.13 -18.46 -2.22
CA LEU A 205 2.24 -17.11 -2.78
C LEU A 205 1.00 -16.75 -3.61
N GLU A 206 0.40 -17.71 -4.33
CA GLU A 206 -0.86 -17.54 -5.06
C GLU A 206 -2.05 -17.34 -4.10
N ASP A 207 -2.12 -18.13 -3.02
CA ASP A 207 -3.12 -17.95 -1.98
C ASP A 207 -2.98 -16.56 -1.34
N ALA A 208 -1.75 -16.17 -0.99
CA ALA A 208 -1.46 -14.86 -0.43
C ALA A 208 -1.88 -13.72 -1.37
N LYS A 209 -1.58 -13.84 -2.67
CA LYS A 209 -2.01 -12.88 -3.70
C LYS A 209 -3.54 -12.77 -3.73
N THR A 210 -4.25 -13.89 -3.70
CA THR A 210 -5.71 -13.94 -3.74
C THR A 210 -6.32 -13.21 -2.54
N TYR A 211 -5.92 -13.55 -1.32
CA TYR A 211 -6.43 -12.88 -0.11
C TYR A 211 -6.11 -11.38 -0.09
N VAL A 212 -4.94 -10.96 -0.56
CA VAL A 212 -4.59 -9.54 -0.67
C VAL A 212 -5.50 -8.82 -1.67
N ILE A 213 -5.71 -9.40 -2.86
CA ILE A 213 -6.55 -8.79 -3.89
C ILE A 213 -8.00 -8.68 -3.43
N GLU A 214 -8.55 -9.73 -2.82
CA GLU A 214 -9.92 -9.73 -2.29
C GLU A 214 -10.10 -8.64 -1.23
N PHE A 215 -9.19 -8.58 -0.25
CA PHE A 215 -9.21 -7.57 0.80
C PHE A 215 -9.13 -6.15 0.24
N LEU A 216 -8.16 -5.88 -0.65
CA LEU A 216 -7.94 -4.55 -1.20
C LEU A 216 -9.06 -4.13 -2.15
N SER A 217 -9.68 -5.06 -2.87
CA SER A 217 -10.83 -4.77 -3.73
C SER A 217 -12.02 -4.25 -2.92
N GLU A 218 -12.33 -4.87 -1.78
CA GLU A 218 -13.40 -4.41 -0.89
C GLU A 218 -13.04 -3.10 -0.16
N TYR A 219 -11.76 -2.90 0.15
CA TYR A 219 -11.27 -1.63 0.66
C TYR A 219 -11.50 -0.49 -0.34
N ILE A 220 -11.08 -0.68 -1.60
CA ILE A 220 -11.30 0.28 -2.68
C ILE A 220 -12.79 0.57 -2.86
N SER A 221 -13.64 -0.45 -2.91
CA SER A 221 -15.10 -0.25 -3.01
C SER A 221 -15.66 0.58 -1.85
N SER A 222 -15.09 0.45 -0.65
CA SER A 222 -15.46 1.29 0.51
C SER A 222 -15.06 2.75 0.29
N VAL A 223 -13.86 3.00 -0.24
CA VAL A 223 -13.34 4.34 -0.57
C VAL A 223 -14.19 5.00 -1.66
N GLU A 224 -14.53 4.27 -2.72
CA GLU A 224 -15.36 4.77 -3.82
C GLU A 224 -16.75 5.18 -3.34
N ASN A 225 -17.37 4.39 -2.45
CA ASN A 225 -18.66 4.73 -1.83
C ASN A 225 -18.55 5.98 -0.96
N TYR A 226 -17.52 6.05 -0.10
CA TYR A 226 -17.27 7.19 0.78
C TYR A 226 -17.13 8.50 0.01
N ILE A 227 -16.42 8.47 -1.11
CA ILE A 227 -16.23 9.62 -2.01
C ILE A 227 -17.53 9.97 -2.75
N SER A 228 -18.23 8.98 -3.30
CA SER A 228 -19.49 9.19 -4.02
C SER A 228 -20.57 9.82 -3.15
N ASN A 229 -20.61 9.42 -1.88
CA ASN A 229 -21.55 9.93 -0.87
C ASN A 229 -21.06 11.23 -0.19
N GLN A 230 -19.83 11.68 -0.49
CA GLN A 230 -19.19 12.83 0.16
C GLN A 230 -19.20 12.74 1.69
N GLU A 231 -18.94 11.55 2.23
CA GLU A 231 -19.03 11.28 3.68
C GLU A 231 -17.99 12.08 4.51
N TYR A 232 -16.97 12.64 3.85
CA TYR A 232 -16.01 13.58 4.44
C TYR A 232 -16.61 14.98 4.69
N LYS A 233 -17.77 15.31 4.11
CA LYS A 233 -18.38 16.64 4.23
C LYS A 233 -19.18 16.74 5.53
N LYS A 234 -19.08 17.89 6.19
CA LYS A 234 -19.89 18.16 7.38
C LYS A 234 -21.36 18.31 6.98
N ALA A 235 -22.26 17.66 7.71
CA ALA A 235 -23.69 17.85 7.51
C ALA A 235 -24.06 19.31 7.79
N ILE A 236 -24.82 19.92 6.89
CA ILE A 236 -25.42 21.23 7.12
C ILE A 236 -26.60 20.98 8.07
N ILE A 237 -26.48 21.45 9.31
CA ILE A 237 -27.56 21.51 10.29
C ILE A 237 -28.28 22.84 10.13
#